data_AF-A0A5E4P1Z4-F1
#
_entry.id   AF-A0A5E4P1Z4-F1
#
_cell.length_a   1.000
_cell.length_b   1.000
_cell.length_c   1.000
_cell.angle_alpha   90.00
_cell.angle_beta   90.00
_cell.angle_gamma   90.00
#
_symmetry.space_group_name_H-M   'P 1'
#
loop_
_entity.id
_entity.type
_entity.pdbx_description
1 polymer ?
#
loop_
_entity_poly.entity_id
_entity_poly.type
_entity_poly.pdbx_seq_one_letter_code
_entity_poly.pdbx_strand_id
1 'polypeptide(L)'
;MSSTDELYETRKADKAQALGEIAAVLAMIDAEHREPDAWERLSLLRAFSLVSSGCYLLATLEARDASLRPDVPMDERAAEPVLERCDLLTMFEALKEAMAEEARPYPHLGPTALG
;
A
#
# COMPACT_ATOMS: atom_id res chain seq x y z
N MET A 1 -26.16 -17.25 0.25
CA MET A 1 -25.44 -15.99 0.03
C MET A 1 -25.72 -15.54 -1.38
N SER A 2 -25.95 -14.24 -1.61
CA SER A 2 -26.03 -13.74 -2.99
C SER A 2 -24.62 -13.69 -3.59
N SER A 3 -24.49 -13.77 -4.91
CA SER A 3 -23.20 -13.65 -5.60
C SER A 3 -22.48 -12.32 -5.28
N THR A 4 -23.22 -11.26 -4.92
CA THR A 4 -22.67 -9.96 -4.52
C THR A 4 -22.04 -10.00 -3.13
N ASP A 5 -22.62 -10.76 -2.20
CA ASP A 5 -22.07 -10.93 -0.85
C ASP A 5 -20.74 -11.72 -0.90
N GLU A 6 -20.66 -12.73 -1.76
CA GLU A 6 -19.43 -13.50 -1.99
C GLU A 6 -18.30 -12.63 -2.54
N LEU A 7 -18.62 -11.81 -3.56
CA LEU A 7 -17.66 -10.86 -4.12
C LEU A 7 -17.18 -9.85 -3.07
N TYR A 8 -18.07 -9.35 -2.21
CA TYR A 8 -17.70 -8.42 -1.16
C TYR A 8 -16.80 -9.05 -0.09
N GLU A 9 -17.06 -10.29 0.31
CA GLU A 9 -16.19 -10.99 1.25
C GLU A 9 -14.80 -11.31 0.64
N THR A 10 -14.73 -11.67 -0.65
CA THR A 10 -13.44 -11.78 -1.35
C THR A 10 -12.67 -10.46 -1.32
N ARG A 11 -13.36 -9.33 -1.56
CA ARG A 11 -12.73 -8.00 -1.53
C ARG A 11 -12.18 -7.64 -0.14
N LYS A 12 -12.89 -8.01 0.92
CA LYS A 12 -12.41 -7.83 2.30
C LYS A 12 -11.18 -8.68 2.57
N ALA A 13 -11.17 -9.93 2.09
CA ALA A 13 -10.01 -10.81 2.22
C ALA A 13 -8.80 -10.24 1.46
N ASP A 14 -8.98 -9.79 0.23
CA ASP A 14 -7.91 -9.18 -0.56
C ASP A 14 -7.35 -7.91 0.11
N LYS A 15 -8.23 -7.05 0.65
CA LYS A 15 -7.82 -5.86 1.40
C LYS A 15 -7.02 -6.23 2.64
N ALA A 16 -7.52 -7.19 3.42
CA ALA A 16 -6.85 -7.65 4.62
C ALA A 16 -5.47 -8.25 4.32
N GLN A 17 -5.34 -8.99 3.22
CA GLN A 17 -4.05 -9.50 2.75
C GLN A 17 -3.10 -8.36 2.39
N ALA A 18 -3.54 -7.39 1.58
CA ALA A 18 -2.70 -6.26 1.17
C ALA A 18 -2.22 -5.45 2.38
N LEU A 19 -3.11 -5.14 3.32
CA LEU A 19 -2.76 -4.42 4.55
C LEU A 19 -1.84 -5.25 5.46
N GLY A 20 -2.02 -6.57 5.51
CA GLY A 20 -1.15 -7.48 6.25
C GLY A 20 0.28 -7.49 5.71
N GLU A 21 0.44 -7.46 4.38
CA GLU A 21 1.76 -7.41 3.72
C GLU A 21 2.43 -6.05 3.96
N ILE A 22 1.69 -4.94 3.84
CA ILE A 22 2.19 -3.60 4.22
C ILE A 22 2.64 -3.60 5.68
N ALA A 23 1.82 -4.10 6.60
CA ALA A 23 2.14 -4.16 8.02
C ALA A 23 3.40 -4.98 8.31
N ALA A 24 3.58 -6.11 7.61
CA ALA A 24 4.75 -6.97 7.76
C ALA A 24 6.04 -6.24 7.34
N VAL A 25 6.00 -5.49 6.23
CA VAL A 25 7.16 -4.71 5.78
C VAL A 25 7.47 -3.57 6.75
N LEU A 26 6.48 -2.81 7.21
CA LEU A 26 6.69 -1.74 8.19
C LEU A 26 7.28 -2.30 9.51
N ALA A 27 6.78 -3.44 9.97
CA ALA A 27 7.31 -4.10 11.17
C ALA A 27 8.75 -4.60 10.98
N MET A 28 9.11 -5.09 9.80
CA MET A 28 10.49 -5.48 9.47
C MET A 28 11.43 -4.27 9.54
N ILE A 29 11.05 -3.14 8.96
CA ILE A 29 11.84 -1.90 8.96
C ILE A 29 11.99 -1.35 10.40
N ASP A 30 10.91 -1.34 11.19
CA ASP A 30 10.92 -0.91 12.59
C ASP A 30 11.82 -1.79 13.47
N ALA A 31 11.78 -3.11 13.25
CA ALA A 31 12.63 -4.07 13.96
C ALA A 31 14.12 -3.89 13.66
N GLU A 32 14.47 -3.32 12.50
CA GLU A 32 15.83 -2.93 12.14
C GLU A 32 16.24 -1.56 12.71
N HIS A 33 15.33 -0.88 13.43
CA HIS A 33 15.55 0.44 14.03
C HIS A 33 16.04 1.50 13.04
N ARG A 34 15.45 1.51 11.84
CA ARG A 34 15.78 2.47 10.77
C ARG A 34 14.52 3.03 10.12
N GLU A 35 14.73 4.09 9.33
CA GLU A 35 13.70 4.58 8.40
C GLU A 35 13.66 3.72 7.13
N PRO A 36 12.51 3.68 6.43
CA PRO A 36 12.44 3.12 5.09
C PRO A 36 13.37 3.91 4.16
N ASP A 37 14.10 3.21 3.31
CA ASP A 37 14.92 3.82 2.27
C ASP A 37 14.06 4.36 1.11
N ALA A 38 14.70 4.98 0.11
CA ALA A 38 13.97 5.61 -0.99
C ALA A 38 13.14 4.61 -1.82
N TRP A 39 13.59 3.36 -1.94
CA TRP A 39 12.85 2.31 -2.65
C TRP A 39 11.66 1.83 -1.84
N GLU A 40 11.88 1.50 -0.57
CA GLU A 40 10.83 1.08 0.35
C GLU A 40 9.74 2.16 0.44
N ARG A 41 10.12 3.43 0.54
CA ARG A 41 9.19 4.57 0.53
C ARG A 41 8.31 4.60 -0.71
N LEU A 42 8.91 4.45 -1.88
CA LEU A 42 8.20 4.48 -3.15
C LEU A 42 7.21 3.32 -3.26
N SER A 43 7.67 2.10 -2.99
CA SER A 43 6.86 0.89 -3.10
C SER A 43 5.71 0.90 -2.08
N LEU A 44 5.95 1.30 -0.83
CA LEU A 44 4.91 1.43 0.19
C LEU A 44 3.90 2.54 -0.16
N LEU A 45 4.35 3.69 -0.66
CA LEU A 45 3.45 4.76 -1.11
C LEU A 45 2.53 4.29 -2.25
N ARG A 46 3.06 3.52 -3.20
CA ARG A 46 2.27 2.90 -4.28
C ARG A 46 1.28 1.89 -3.72
N ALA A 47 1.71 1.04 -2.80
CA ALA A 47 0.84 0.07 -2.14
C ALA A 47 -0.35 0.76 -1.46
N PHE A 48 -0.12 1.82 -0.68
CA PHE A 48 -1.18 2.63 -0.07
C PHE A 48 -2.11 3.25 -1.12
N SER A 49 -1.56 3.84 -2.18
CA SER A 49 -2.35 4.45 -3.25
C SER A 49 -3.27 3.43 -3.94
N LEU A 50 -2.78 2.20 -4.13
CA LEU A 50 -3.56 1.10 -4.69
C LEU A 50 -4.62 0.60 -3.72
N VAL A 51 -4.35 0.52 -2.41
CA VAL A 51 -5.37 0.23 -1.39
C VAL A 51 -6.48 1.26 -1.45
N SER A 52 -6.15 2.56 -1.47
CA SER A 52 -7.14 3.64 -1.56
C SER A 52 -7.98 3.58 -2.85
N SER A 53 -7.40 3.07 -3.94
CA SER A 53 -8.08 2.86 -5.23
C SER A 53 -8.87 1.53 -5.29
N GLY A 54 -8.78 0.70 -4.25
CA GLY A 54 -9.39 -0.64 -4.24
C GLY A 54 -8.62 -1.69 -5.05
N CYS A 55 -7.40 -1.43 -5.51
CA CYS A 55 -6.58 -2.36 -6.28
C CYS A 55 -5.75 -3.29 -5.38
N TYR A 56 -6.41 -4.03 -4.48
CA TYR A 56 -5.76 -4.77 -3.39
C TYR A 56 -4.73 -5.82 -3.83
N LEU A 57 -5.00 -6.58 -4.90
CA LEU A 57 -4.02 -7.56 -5.39
C LEU A 57 -2.73 -6.89 -5.88
N LEU A 58 -2.82 -5.73 -6.55
CA LEU A 58 -1.64 -4.98 -6.96
C LEU A 58 -0.94 -4.35 -5.75
N ALA A 59 -1.70 -3.87 -4.76
CA ALA A 59 -1.13 -3.36 -3.53
C ALA A 59 -0.29 -4.41 -2.78
N THR A 60 -0.75 -5.67 -2.77
CA THR A 60 0.02 -6.80 -2.22
C THR A 60 1.37 -6.98 -2.94
N LEU A 61 1.40 -6.84 -4.26
CA LEU A 61 2.65 -6.98 -5.04
C LEU A 61 3.61 -5.83 -4.72
N GLU A 62 3.14 -4.58 -4.73
CA GLU A 62 3.97 -3.42 -4.39
C GLU A 62 4.49 -3.48 -2.94
N ALA A 63 3.68 -3.97 -2.00
CA ALA A 63 4.12 -4.19 -0.63
C ALA A 63 5.25 -5.23 -0.57
N ARG A 64 5.14 -6.33 -1.30
CA ARG A 64 6.22 -7.34 -1.37
C ARG A 64 7.47 -6.80 -2.05
N ASP A 65 7.32 -5.99 -3.08
CA ASP A 65 8.44 -5.34 -3.76
C ASP A 65 9.21 -4.40 -2.82
N ALA A 66 8.54 -3.77 -1.85
CA ALA A 66 9.22 -3.00 -0.81
C ALA A 66 10.19 -3.85 0.04
N SER A 67 9.88 -5.14 0.27
CA SER A 67 10.77 -6.06 0.99
C SER A 67 11.95 -6.58 0.16
N LEU A 68 11.90 -6.38 -1.17
CA LEU A 68 12.93 -6.83 -2.09
C LEU A 68 13.83 -5.65 -2.44
N ARG A 69 15.08 -5.68 -1.97
CA ARG A 69 16.06 -4.65 -2.34
C ARG A 69 16.30 -4.72 -3.86
N PRO A 70 16.18 -3.61 -4.60
CA PRO A 70 16.31 -3.66 -6.05
C PRO A 70 17.75 -3.98 -6.46
N ASP A 71 17.90 -4.79 -7.51
CA ASP A 71 19.22 -5.12 -8.08
C ASP A 71 19.94 -3.91 -8.68
N VAL A 72 19.18 -2.86 -9.02
CA VAL A 72 19.69 -1.59 -9.52
C VAL A 72 19.40 -0.51 -8.47
N PRO A 73 20.42 0.24 -8.00
CA PRO A 73 20.22 1.33 -7.06
C PRO A 73 19.24 2.35 -7.64
N MET A 74 18.26 2.75 -6.84
CA MET A 74 17.37 3.85 -7.22
C MET A 74 18.21 5.14 -7.31
N ASP A 75 18.04 5.92 -8.38
CA ASP A 75 18.68 7.22 -8.46
C ASP A 75 18.03 8.16 -7.43
N GLU A 76 18.73 8.45 -6.34
CA GLU A 76 18.26 9.34 -5.28
C GLU A 76 17.94 10.75 -5.80
N ARG A 77 18.51 11.17 -6.94
CA ARG A 77 18.19 12.45 -7.58
C ARG A 77 16.82 12.45 -8.27
N ALA A 78 16.27 11.27 -8.52
CA ALA A 78 14.93 11.06 -9.05
C ALA A 78 13.90 10.77 -7.94
N ALA A 79 14.31 10.79 -6.67
CA ALA A 79 13.37 10.65 -5.55
C ALA A 79 12.45 11.87 -5.52
N GLU A 80 11.15 11.62 -5.73
CA GLU A 80 10.12 12.65 -5.68
C GLU A 80 10.06 13.28 -4.27
N PRO A 81 9.95 14.61 -4.12
CA PRO A 81 9.90 15.28 -2.81
C PRO A 81 8.82 14.75 -1.87
N VAL A 82 7.75 14.15 -2.43
CA VAL A 82 6.70 13.51 -1.64
C VAL A 82 7.20 12.34 -0.79
N LEU A 83 8.25 11.63 -1.23
CA LEU A 83 8.81 10.48 -0.52
C LEU A 83 9.50 10.89 0.78
N GLU A 84 9.97 12.14 0.91
CA GLU A 84 10.53 12.65 2.16
C GLU A 84 9.51 12.71 3.29
N ARG A 85 8.21 12.80 2.95
CA ARG A 85 7.10 12.82 3.89
C ARG A 85 6.59 11.43 4.26
N CYS A 86 7.17 10.39 3.69
CA CYS A 86 6.81 9.01 3.94
C CYS A 86 7.77 8.41 4.98
N ASP A 87 7.82 9.01 6.17
CA ASP A 87 8.53 8.43 7.30
C ASP A 87 7.75 7.25 7.91
N LEU A 88 8.44 6.45 8.72
CA LEU A 88 7.88 5.22 9.29
C LEU A 88 6.62 5.49 10.13
N LEU A 89 6.61 6.57 10.92
CA LEU A 89 5.47 6.96 11.74
C LEU A 89 4.24 7.27 10.87
N THR A 90 4.42 8.12 9.85
CA THR A 90 3.36 8.51 8.91
C THR A 90 2.78 7.28 8.20
N MET A 91 3.62 6.30 7.85
CA MET A 91 3.16 5.05 7.24
C MET A 91 2.37 4.15 8.20
N PHE A 92 2.73 4.09 9.47
CA PHE A 92 1.92 3.40 10.47
C PHE A 92 0.57 4.08 10.71
N GLU A 93 0.54 5.42 10.69
CA GLU A 93 -0.71 6.18 10.76
C GLU A 93 -1.61 5.89 9.54
N ALA A 94 -1.02 5.92 8.33
CA ALA A 94 -1.73 5.56 7.10
C ALA A 94 -2.25 4.12 7.11
N LEU A 95 -1.49 3.17 7.66
CA LEU A 95 -1.93 1.78 7.84
C LEU A 95 -3.16 1.70 8.74
N LYS A 96 -3.13 2.40 9.89
CA LYS A 96 -4.25 2.43 10.82
C LYS A 96 -5.52 3.00 10.18
N GLU A 97 -5.39 4.08 9.41
CA GLU A 97 -6.51 4.66 8.68
C GLU A 97 -7.07 3.69 7.63
N ALA A 98 -6.18 3.09 6.82
CA ALA A 98 -6.58 2.16 5.78
C ALA A 98 -7.27 0.90 6.32
N MET A 99 -6.86 0.42 7.51
CA MET A 99 -7.52 -0.69 8.22
C MET A 99 -8.92 -0.33 8.71
N ALA A 100 -9.17 0.94 9.06
CA ALA A 100 -10.48 1.40 9.53
C ALA A 100 -11.48 1.63 8.38
N GLU A 101 -11.00 1.84 7.16
CA GLU A 101 -11.86 1.97 5.98
C GLU A 101 -12.56 0.63 5.65
N GLU A 102 -13.72 0.69 5.00
CA GLU A 102 -14.34 -0.50 4.41
C GLU A 102 -13.62 -0.93 3.12
N ALA A 103 -13.91 -2.15 2.65
CA ALA A 103 -13.44 -2.60 1.34
C ALA A 103 -14.24 -1.88 0.24
N ARG A 104 -13.54 -1.32 -0.75
CA ARG A 104 -14.17 -0.61 -1.86
C ARG A 104 -14.68 -1.62 -2.90
N PRO A 105 -15.84 -1.37 -3.55
CA PRO A 105 -16.29 -2.17 -4.68
C PRO A 105 -15.34 -2.00 -5.89
N TYR A 106 -15.22 -3.03 -6.73
CA TYR A 106 -14.46 -2.96 -7.98
C TYR A 106 -15.38 -2.66 -9.17
N PRO A 107 -14.98 -1.81 -10.14
CA PRO A 107 -13.83 -0.92 -10.11
C PRO A 107 -14.13 0.37 -9.35
N HIS A 108 -13.28 0.77 -8.41
CA HIS A 108 -13.30 2.12 -7.83
C HIS A 108 -12.30 3.01 -8.56
N LEU A 109 -12.66 3.39 -9.78
CA LEU A 109 -12.10 4.60 -10.37
C LEU A 109 -12.74 5.74 -9.58
N GLY A 110 -11.96 6.68 -9.04
CA GLY A 110 -12.49 7.89 -8.39
C GLY A 110 -13.46 8.64 -9.32
N PRO A 111 -14.03 9.80 -8.92
CA PRO A 111 -14.93 10.53 -9.80
C PRO A 111 -14.30 10.72 -11.19
N THR A 112 -14.85 10.05 -12.19
CA THR A 112 -14.54 10.34 -13.59
C THR A 112 -15.15 11.70 -13.85
N ALA A 113 -14.32 12.74 -13.74
CA ALA A 113 -14.68 14.04 -14.29
C ALA A 113 -14.80 13.86 -15.81
N LEU A 114 -15.99 13.51 -16.27
CA LEU A 114 -16.39 13.71 -17.65
C LEU A 114 -16.55 15.23 -17.81
N GLY A 115 -15.44 15.88 -18.17
CA GLY A 115 -15.45 17.21 -18.75
C GLY A 115 -16.04 17.17 -20.16
#